data_AF-A0A5B6W4Z3-F1
#
_entry.id   AF-A0A5B6W4Z3-F1
#
_cell.length_a   1.000
_cell.length_b   1.000
_cell.length_c   1.000
_cell.angle_alpha   90.00
_cell.angle_beta   90.00
_cell.angle_gamma   90.00
#
_symmetry.space_group_name_H-M   'P 1'
#
loop_
_entity.id
_entity.type
_entity.pdbx_description
1 polymer ?
#
loop_
_entity_poly.entity_id
_entity_poly.type
_entity_poly.pdbx_seq_one_letter_code
_entity_poly.pdbx_strand_id
1 'polypeptide(L)'
;MQWLALPFEDPSIKSLAKYFDVQAFPCLIIIGRDGKTVTKKARNLLNLYKENAYPFTDAKMELLEKEMEEAAKNLPKSEYHVDHLHELSLVSEGTGGGPFTCFDYDEQGSGLTYQCLECGYEVHPRCMRAVEPALAGSFESK
;
A
#
# COMPACT_ATOMS: atom_id res chain seq x y z
N MET A 1 17.67 -20.63 7.28
CA MET A 1 16.74 -19.73 8.00
C MET A 1 17.12 -19.75 9.49
N GLN A 2 17.29 -18.59 10.13
CA GLN A 2 17.73 -18.44 11.53
C GLN A 2 16.60 -18.03 12.50
N TRP A 3 15.36 -18.48 12.23
CA TRP A 3 14.16 -18.06 12.96
C TRP A 3 13.70 -19.24 13.83
N LEU A 4 13.15 -18.94 15.01
CA LEU A 4 12.47 -19.95 15.82
C LEU A 4 11.12 -20.29 15.17
N ALA A 5 10.76 -21.57 15.19
CA ALA A 5 9.48 -22.07 14.72
C ALA A 5 8.85 -22.96 15.78
N LEU A 6 7.52 -22.93 15.87
CA LEU A 6 6.79 -23.94 16.62
C LEU A 6 6.94 -25.29 15.90
N PRO A 7 7.06 -26.41 16.63
CA PRO A 7 7.01 -27.74 16.02
C PRO A 7 5.73 -27.93 15.20
N PHE A 8 5.82 -28.74 14.13
CA PHE A 8 4.64 -29.12 13.35
C PHE A 8 3.61 -29.81 14.24
N GLU A 9 2.33 -29.49 14.05
CA GLU A 9 1.18 -30.01 14.84
C GLU A 9 1.16 -29.67 16.34
N ASP A 10 1.97 -28.70 16.79
CA ASP A 10 1.90 -28.24 18.17
C ASP A 10 0.48 -27.70 18.50
N PRO A 11 -0.16 -28.19 19.58
CA PRO A 11 -1.53 -27.79 19.92
C PRO A 11 -1.66 -26.28 20.24
N SER A 12 -0.56 -25.62 20.62
CA SER A 12 -0.53 -24.18 20.86
C SER A 12 -0.78 -23.35 19.59
N ILE A 13 -0.51 -23.88 18.39
CA ILE A 13 -0.70 -23.16 17.12
C ILE A 13 -2.15 -22.68 16.98
N LYS A 14 -3.13 -23.55 17.25
CA LYS A 14 -4.56 -23.22 17.18
C LYS A 14 -4.95 -22.18 18.25
N SER A 15 -4.42 -22.33 19.46
CA SER A 15 -4.65 -21.40 20.56
C SER A 15 -4.06 -20.01 20.28
N LEU A 16 -2.86 -19.94 19.71
CA LEU A 16 -2.23 -18.69 19.29
C LEU A 16 -3.02 -18.01 18.17
N ALA A 17 -3.39 -18.76 17.13
CA ALA A 17 -4.17 -18.21 16.01
C ALA A 17 -5.47 -17.57 16.53
N LYS A 18 -6.16 -18.22 17.47
CA LYS A 18 -7.36 -17.67 18.13
C LYS A 18 -7.04 -16.47 19.03
N TYR A 19 -5.99 -16.54 19.85
CA TYR A 19 -5.60 -15.46 20.76
C TYR A 19 -5.28 -14.17 20.01
N PHE A 20 -4.55 -14.29 18.91
CA PHE A 20 -4.19 -13.16 18.08
C PHE A 20 -5.26 -12.75 17.08
N ASP A 21 -6.33 -13.55 16.95
CA ASP A 21 -7.41 -13.33 15.98
C ASP A 21 -6.90 -13.33 14.53
N VAL A 22 -6.13 -14.35 14.17
CA VAL A 22 -5.55 -14.51 12.83
C VAL A 22 -6.65 -14.98 11.86
N GLN A 23 -7.19 -14.05 11.08
CA GLN A 23 -8.26 -14.31 10.12
C GLN A 23 -7.78 -14.75 8.74
N ALA A 24 -6.61 -14.26 8.32
CA ALA A 24 -6.04 -14.55 7.00
C ALA A 24 -4.52 -14.71 7.07
N PHE A 25 -3.99 -15.55 6.18
CA PHE A 25 -2.56 -15.69 5.96
C PHE A 25 -2.16 -15.01 4.67
N PRO A 26 -0.93 -14.50 4.57
CA PRO A 26 0.09 -14.40 5.63
C PRO A 26 -0.17 -13.27 6.65
N CYS A 27 0.06 -13.54 7.94
CA CYS A 27 -0.09 -12.58 9.05
C CYS A 27 1.26 -12.34 9.73
N LEU A 28 1.50 -11.11 10.20
CA LEU A 28 2.68 -10.74 10.99
C LEU A 28 2.26 -9.90 12.19
N ILE A 29 2.67 -10.35 13.38
CA ILE A 29 2.36 -9.71 14.66
C ILE A 29 3.68 -9.35 15.33
N ILE A 30 3.77 -8.11 15.80
CA ILE A 30 4.97 -7.61 16.47
C ILE A 30 4.73 -7.65 17.97
N ILE A 31 5.63 -8.33 18.68
CA ILE A 31 5.62 -8.46 20.13
C ILE A 31 6.81 -7.66 20.67
N GLY A 32 6.53 -6.80 21.64
CA GLY A 32 7.54 -5.98 22.32
C GLY A 32 8.39 -6.82 23.27
N ARG A 33 9.50 -6.22 23.73
CA ARG A 33 10.41 -6.85 24.70
C ARG A 33 9.73 -7.17 26.04
N ASP A 34 8.64 -6.48 26.35
CA ASP A 34 7.79 -6.72 27.52
C ASP A 34 6.77 -7.86 27.32
N GLY A 35 6.77 -8.52 26.17
CA GLY A 35 5.83 -9.58 25.82
C GLY A 35 4.46 -9.08 25.37
N LYS A 36 4.24 -7.76 25.28
CA LYS A 36 2.97 -7.21 24.83
C LYS A 36 2.90 -7.10 23.31
N THR A 37 1.69 -7.17 22.78
CA THR A 37 1.45 -6.96 21.35
C THR A 37 1.60 -5.48 21.04
N VAL A 38 2.52 -5.15 20.13
CA VAL A 38 2.71 -3.79 19.63
C VAL A 38 1.74 -3.53 18.47
N THR A 39 1.73 -4.41 17.47
CA THR A 39 0.77 -4.31 16.37
C THR A 39 0.47 -5.67 15.76
N LYS A 40 -0.79 -5.88 15.38
CA LYS A 40 -1.25 -7.04 14.60
C LYS A 40 -1.28 -6.76 13.09
N LYS A 41 -1.05 -5.51 12.68
CA LYS A 41 -1.18 -5.04 11.29
C LYS A 41 0.18 -4.92 10.58
N ALA A 42 1.26 -5.46 11.16
CA ALA A 42 2.61 -5.27 10.63
C ALA A 42 2.79 -5.77 9.20
N ARG A 43 2.03 -6.79 8.78
CA ARG A 43 1.97 -7.22 7.38
C ARG A 43 1.60 -6.05 6.44
N ASN A 44 0.57 -5.28 6.78
CA ASN A 44 0.11 -4.16 5.98
C ASN A 44 1.14 -3.02 6.01
N LEU A 45 1.71 -2.74 7.19
CA LEU A 45 2.72 -1.71 7.34
C LEU A 45 3.98 -2.00 6.52
N LEU A 46 4.41 -3.27 6.47
CA LEU A 46 5.52 -3.70 5.62
C LEU A 46 5.18 -3.60 4.13
N ASN A 47 3.92 -3.82 3.74
CA ASN A 47 3.54 -3.63 2.35
C ASN A 47 3.69 -2.15 1.96
N LEU A 48 3.12 -1.24 2.77
CA LEU A 48 3.13 0.21 2.55
C LEU A 48 4.53 0.83 2.64
N TYR A 49 5.20 0.64 3.77
CA TYR A 49 6.42 1.37 4.13
C TYR A 49 7.71 0.55 3.98
N LYS A 50 7.59 -0.73 3.59
CA LYS A 50 8.72 -1.66 3.44
C LYS A 50 9.59 -1.69 4.71
N GLU A 51 10.91 -1.69 4.58
CA GLU A 51 11.86 -1.65 5.69
C GLU A 51 11.70 -0.43 6.61
N ASN A 52 11.13 0.68 6.11
CA ASN A 52 10.96 1.89 6.90
C ASN A 52 9.90 1.74 7.99
N ALA A 53 9.04 0.70 7.93
CA ALA A 53 8.12 0.37 9.01
C ALA A 53 8.83 0.01 10.33
N TYR A 54 10.11 -0.36 10.27
CA TYR A 54 10.92 -0.61 11.46
C TYR A 54 11.54 0.71 11.99
N PRO A 55 11.59 0.91 13.31
CA PRO A 55 10.96 0.10 14.35
C PRO A 55 9.44 0.33 14.37
N PHE A 56 8.65 -0.74 14.58
CA PHE A 56 7.19 -0.68 14.64
C PHE A 56 6.72 0.02 15.92
N THR A 57 6.87 1.34 15.99
CA THR A 57 6.47 2.19 17.12
C THR A 57 5.46 3.22 16.67
N ASP A 58 4.55 3.62 17.56
CA ASP A 58 3.51 4.60 17.23
C ASP A 58 4.10 5.89 16.67
N ALA A 59 5.18 6.41 17.28
CA ALA A 59 5.87 7.59 16.80
C ALA A 59 6.46 7.43 15.38
N LYS A 60 6.95 6.23 15.01
CA LYS A 60 7.43 5.97 13.65
C LYS A 60 6.26 5.88 12.67
N MET A 61 5.12 5.32 13.08
CA MET A 61 3.92 5.24 12.25
C MET A 61 3.37 6.63 11.94
N GLU A 62 3.24 7.49 12.96
CA GLU A 62 2.78 8.87 12.79
C GLU A 62 3.67 9.67 11.83
N LEU A 63 5.00 9.48 11.92
CA LEU A 63 5.94 10.12 11.02
C LEU A 63 5.75 9.67 9.58
N LEU A 64 5.64 8.36 9.34
CA LEU A 64 5.46 7.79 7.99
C LEU A 64 4.13 8.21 7.36
N GLU A 65 3.05 8.22 8.14
CA GLU A 65 1.74 8.69 7.70
C GLU A 65 1.79 10.16 7.28
N LYS A 66 2.48 11.00 8.07
CA LYS A 66 2.67 12.41 7.74
C LYS A 66 3.51 12.59 6.47
N GLU A 67 4.59 11.84 6.30
CA GLU A 67 5.42 11.90 5.08
C GLU A 67 4.61 11.53 3.84
N MET A 68 3.74 10.51 3.94
CA MET A 68 2.86 10.10 2.85
C MET A 68 1.79 11.16 2.53
N GLU A 69 1.18 11.76 3.54
CA GLU A 69 0.21 12.87 3.39
C GLU A 69 0.87 14.08 2.70
N GLU A 70 2.08 14.47 3.13
CA GLU A 70 2.83 15.55 2.49
C GLU A 70 3.23 15.19 1.05
N ALA A 71 3.65 13.95 0.78
CA ALA A 71 3.92 13.49 -0.58
C ALA A 71 2.66 13.57 -1.46
N ALA A 72 1.50 13.17 -0.95
CA ALA A 72 0.23 13.26 -1.67
C ALA A 72 -0.15 14.71 -2.01
N LYS A 73 0.09 15.67 -1.10
CA LYS A 73 -0.17 17.10 -1.36
C LYS A 73 0.70 17.69 -2.46
N ASN A 74 1.90 17.15 -2.66
CA ASN A 74 2.82 17.59 -3.70
C ASN A 74 2.57 16.90 -5.06
N LEU A 75 1.62 15.98 -5.12
CA LEU A 75 1.24 15.29 -6.35
C LEU A 75 -0.03 15.90 -6.96
N PRO A 76 -0.15 15.91 -8.29
CA PRO A 76 -1.39 16.26 -8.98
C PRO A 76 -2.55 15.37 -8.53
N LYS A 77 -3.71 15.97 -8.26
CA LYS A 77 -4.90 15.20 -7.84
C LYS A 77 -5.43 14.29 -8.95
N SER A 78 -5.34 14.73 -10.20
CA SER A 78 -5.72 13.95 -11.35
C SER A 78 -4.98 14.40 -12.61
N GLU A 79 -4.66 13.46 -13.49
CA GLU A 79 -3.99 13.72 -14.77
C GLU A 79 -4.34 12.65 -15.83
N TYR A 80 -4.21 13.00 -17.11
CA TYR A 80 -4.39 12.07 -18.23
C TYR A 80 -3.12 11.24 -18.45
N HIS A 81 -3.27 9.92 -18.49
CA HIS A 81 -2.15 9.01 -18.70
C HIS A 81 -1.89 8.74 -20.19
N VAL A 82 -0.66 8.89 -20.68
CA VAL A 82 -0.33 8.74 -22.11
C VAL A 82 -0.69 7.38 -22.70
N ASP A 83 -0.45 6.29 -21.97
CA ASP A 83 -0.65 4.92 -22.51
C ASP A 83 -2.06 4.39 -22.27
N HIS A 84 -2.87 5.10 -21.47
CA HIS A 84 -4.21 4.66 -21.09
C HIS A 84 -5.32 5.64 -21.50
N LEU A 85 -4.99 6.90 -21.78
CA LEU A 85 -5.84 7.96 -22.33
C LEU A 85 -7.12 8.29 -21.53
N HIS A 86 -7.22 7.85 -20.28
CA HIS A 86 -8.21 8.33 -19.32
C HIS A 86 -7.57 9.24 -18.26
N GLU A 87 -8.41 10.01 -17.58
CA GLU A 87 -8.03 10.71 -16.36
C GLU A 87 -7.88 9.71 -15.22
N LEU A 88 -6.72 9.71 -14.58
CA LEU A 88 -6.46 8.94 -13.37
C LEU A 88 -6.49 9.88 -12.17
N SER A 89 -7.17 9.46 -11.11
CA SER A 89 -7.22 10.18 -9.84
C SER A 89 -6.23 9.59 -8.84
N LEU A 90 -5.54 10.44 -8.09
CA LEU A 90 -4.71 10.03 -6.97
C LEU A 90 -5.60 9.52 -5.83
N VAL A 91 -5.44 8.25 -5.48
CA VAL A 91 -6.14 7.59 -4.37
C VAL A 91 -5.14 7.08 -3.33
N SER A 92 -5.60 6.97 -2.08
CA SER A 92 -4.86 6.39 -0.96
C SER A 92 -5.71 5.34 -0.26
N GLU A 93 -5.13 4.60 0.69
CA GLU A 93 -5.85 3.56 1.46
C GLU A 93 -7.14 4.09 2.13
N GLY A 94 -7.18 5.37 2.50
CA GLY A 94 -8.33 6.02 3.13
C GLY A 94 -9.41 6.51 2.16
N THR A 95 -9.12 6.62 0.86
CA THR A 95 -10.02 7.22 -0.15
C THR A 95 -10.45 6.25 -1.24
N GLY A 96 -10.23 4.94 -1.05
CA GLY A 96 -10.63 3.89 -1.99
C GLY A 96 -9.47 3.19 -2.70
N GLY A 97 -8.23 3.61 -2.46
CA GLY A 97 -7.03 2.89 -2.87
C GLY A 97 -6.80 1.66 -1.98
N GLY A 98 -6.17 0.63 -2.53
CA GLY A 98 -5.76 -0.56 -1.79
C GLY A 98 -4.41 -1.06 -2.31
N PRO A 99 -3.97 -2.26 -1.87
CA PRO A 99 -2.90 -2.96 -2.58
C PRO A 99 -3.28 -3.11 -4.05
N PHE A 100 -2.40 -2.69 -4.96
CA PHE A 100 -2.65 -2.69 -6.39
C PHE A 100 -1.52 -3.37 -7.14
N THR A 101 -1.78 -3.74 -8.39
CA THR A 101 -0.72 -4.16 -9.31
C THR A 101 -0.57 -3.08 -10.36
N CYS A 102 0.63 -2.51 -10.46
CA CYS A 102 0.88 -1.46 -11.43
C CYS A 102 0.89 -2.04 -12.83
N PHE A 103 -0.01 -1.57 -13.71
CA PHE A 103 -0.13 -2.09 -15.07
C PHE A 103 1.09 -1.82 -15.96
N ASP A 104 1.91 -0.81 -15.64
CA ASP A 104 3.10 -0.48 -16.42
C ASP A 104 4.28 -1.44 -16.17
N TYR A 105 4.41 -1.98 -14.95
CA TYR A 105 5.58 -2.75 -14.52
C TYR A 105 5.26 -4.12 -13.91
N ASP A 106 3.98 -4.47 -13.78
CA ASP A 106 3.48 -5.68 -13.10
C ASP A 106 4.04 -5.82 -11.66
N GLU A 107 4.36 -4.69 -11.03
CA GLU A 107 4.87 -4.62 -9.67
C GLU A 107 3.73 -4.31 -8.69
N GLN A 108 3.71 -5.02 -7.55
CA GLN A 108 2.75 -4.75 -6.49
C GLN A 108 3.07 -3.43 -5.79
N GLY A 109 2.11 -2.52 -5.83
CA GLY A 109 2.15 -1.22 -5.16
C GLY A 109 1.22 -1.15 -3.95
N SER A 110 1.45 -0.17 -3.09
CA SER A 110 0.60 0.15 -1.94
C SER A 110 0.83 1.59 -1.49
N GLY A 111 -0.14 2.17 -0.79
CA GLY A 111 -0.08 3.55 -0.32
C GLY A 111 -0.78 4.49 -1.30
N LEU A 112 0.01 5.26 -2.07
CA LEU A 112 -0.49 6.19 -3.10
C LEU A 112 -0.55 5.52 -4.47
N THR A 113 -1.66 5.70 -5.16
CA THR A 113 -1.94 5.09 -6.48
C THR A 113 -2.64 6.09 -7.37
N TYR A 114 -2.33 6.10 -8.66
CA TYR A 114 -3.21 6.71 -9.65
C TYR A 114 -4.15 5.65 -10.20
N GLN A 115 -5.45 5.87 -10.04
CA GLN A 115 -6.50 4.94 -10.45
C GLN A 115 -7.46 5.61 -11.44
N CYS A 116 -7.73 4.96 -12.56
CA CYS A 116 -8.81 5.34 -13.46
C CYS A 116 -10.13 4.79 -12.90
N LEU A 117 -11.05 5.67 -12.54
CA LEU A 117 -12.34 5.28 -11.96
C LEU A 117 -13.30 4.66 -13.00
N GLU A 118 -13.04 4.83 -14.29
CA GLU A 118 -13.89 4.33 -15.37
C GLU A 118 -13.64 2.84 -15.66
N CYS A 119 -12.39 2.39 -15.58
CA CYS A 119 -12.01 1.01 -15.96
C CYS A 119 -11.13 0.27 -14.95
N GLY A 120 -10.69 0.93 -13.87
CA GLY A 120 -9.87 0.32 -12.83
C GLY A 120 -8.38 0.20 -13.16
N TYR A 121 -7.87 0.95 -14.14
CA TYR A 121 -6.44 0.99 -14.44
C TYR A 121 -5.66 1.64 -13.29
N GLU A 122 -4.60 0.98 -12.82
CA GLU A 122 -3.83 1.38 -11.64
C GLU A 122 -2.33 1.48 -11.92
N VAL A 123 -1.70 2.59 -11.54
CA VAL A 123 -0.26 2.78 -11.66
C VAL A 123 0.33 3.47 -10.43
N HIS A 124 1.63 3.24 -10.21
CA HIS A 124 2.37 3.98 -9.20
C HIS A 124 2.43 5.48 -9.56
N PRO A 125 2.56 6.39 -8.57
CA PRO A 125 2.83 7.80 -8.81
C PRO A 125 4.05 8.06 -9.72
N ARG A 126 5.11 7.25 -9.56
CA ARG A 126 6.32 7.32 -10.42
C ARG A 126 6.11 6.84 -11.87
N CYS A 127 5.06 6.06 -12.11
CA CYS A 127 4.73 5.53 -13.44
C CYS A 127 3.76 6.45 -14.19
N MET A 128 3.15 7.40 -13.49
CA MET A 128 2.26 8.40 -14.09
C MET A 128 3.03 9.26 -15.08
N ARG A 129 2.62 9.17 -16.36
CA ARG A 129 3.15 9.99 -17.46
C ARG A 129 2.02 10.83 -18.02
N ALA A 130 2.07 12.12 -17.70
CA ALA A 130 1.11 13.11 -18.18
C ALA A 130 1.17 13.23 -19.71
N VAL A 131 0.01 13.33 -20.36
CA VAL A 131 -0.06 13.80 -21.76
C VAL A 131 0.43 15.24 -21.81
N GLU A 132 1.36 15.54 -22.74
CA GLU A 132 1.78 16.93 -22.93
C GLU A 132 0.57 17.80 -23.30
N PRO A 133 0.43 19.01 -22.71
CA PRO A 133 -0.72 19.87 -22.91
C PRO A 133 -0.96 20.27 -24.38
N ALA A 134 0.04 20.11 -25.26
CA ALA A 134 -0.08 20.35 -26.70
C ALA A 134 -0.98 19.32 -27.43
N LEU A 135 -1.20 18.13 -26.87
CA LEU A 135 -2.03 17.06 -27.47
C LEU A 135 -3.41 16.91 -26.82
N ALA A 136 -3.62 17.47 -25.63
CA ALA A 136 -4.88 17.40 -24.89
C ALA A 136 -6.06 18.06 -25.64
N GLY A 137 -5.80 19.06 -26.49
CA GLY A 137 -6.83 19.70 -27.32
C GLY A 137 -7.37 18.85 -28.48
N SER A 138 -6.89 17.61 -28.65
CA SER A 138 -7.25 16.74 -29.79
C SER A 138 -8.32 15.70 -29.45
N PHE A 139 -8.64 15.49 -28.17
CA PHE A 139 -9.54 14.42 -27.72
C PHE A 139 -10.97 14.91 -27.40
N GLU A 140 -11.25 16.21 -27.41
CA GLU A 140 -12.60 16.79 -27.23
C GLU A 140 -13.41 16.94 -28.53
N SER A 141 -13.25 16.04 -29.49
CA SER A 141 -14.08 16.07 -30.71
C SER A 141 -14.37 14.68 -31.26
N LYS A 142 -15.31 13.97 -30.64
CA LYS A 142 -16.32 13.20 -31.39
C LYS A 142 -17.55 12.85 -30.57
#